data_AF-A0A954UCF0-F1
#
_entry.id   AF-A0A954UCF0-F1
#
_cell.length_a   1.000
_cell.length_b   1.000
_cell.length_c   1.000
_cell.angle_alpha   90.00
_cell.angle_beta   90.00
_cell.angle_gamma   90.00
#
_symmetry.space_group_name_H-M   'P 1'
#
loop_
_entity.id
_entity.type
_entity.pdbx_description
1 polymer ?
#
loop_
_entity_poly.entity_id
_entity_poly.type
_entity_poly.pdbx_seq_one_letter_code
_entity_poly.pdbx_strand_id
1 'polypeptide(L)' 'MKDNPKHPQDVLATMYRHLSVDTKVAYPDHAGRPIPVLPFGEPIDELF' A
#
# COMPACT_ATOMS: atom_id res chain seq x y z
N MET A 1 18.96 -7.98 -17.90
CA MET A 1 17.67 -7.89 -17.17
C MET A 1 17.92 -7.04 -15.94
N LYS A 2 17.06 -6.06 -15.68
CA LYS A 2 17.13 -5.27 -14.45
C LYS A 2 16.21 -5.93 -13.44
N ASP A 3 16.72 -6.23 -12.25
CA ASP A 3 15.88 -6.77 -11.18
C ASP A 3 14.80 -5.77 -10.81
N ASN A 4 13.58 -6.28 -10.61
CA ASN A 4 12.39 -5.53 -10.20
C ASN A 4 11.85 -6.15 -8.90
N PRO A 5 12.56 -5.98 -7.78
CA PRO A 5 12.14 -6.55 -6.51
C PRO A 5 10.81 -5.91 -6.09
N LYS A 6 9.89 -6.73 -5.61
CA LYS A 6 8.61 -6.28 -5.06
C LYS A 6 8.67 -6.36 -3.54
N HIS A 7 8.24 -5.30 -2.88
CA HIS A 7 8.08 -5.28 -1.44
C HIS A 7 6.77 -5.95 -1.04
N PRO A 8 6.66 -6.53 0.18
CA PRO A 8 5.39 -7.00 0.71
C PRO A 8 4.27 -5.95 0.64
N GLN A 9 4.62 -4.67 0.74
CA GLN A 9 3.71 -3.55 0.64
C GLN A 9 3.12 -3.36 -0.77
N ASP A 10 3.85 -3.73 -1.83
CA ASP A 10 3.32 -3.67 -3.20
C ASP A 10 2.23 -4.73 -3.40
N VAL A 11 2.38 -5.88 -2.75
CA VAL A 11 1.35 -6.93 -2.70
C VAL A 11 0.10 -6.41 -1.97
N LEU A 12 0.27 -5.76 -0.82
CA LEU A 12 -0.84 -5.13 -0.09
C LEU A 12 -1.53 -4.05 -0.91
N ALA A 13 -0.77 -3.17 -1.57
CA ALA A 13 -1.30 -2.12 -2.45
C ALA A 13 -2.15 -2.70 -3.59
N THR A 14 -1.70 -3.81 -4.18
CA THR A 14 -2.44 -4.53 -5.24
C THR A 14 -3.77 -5.07 -4.71
N MET A 15 -3.77 -5.75 -3.56
CA MET A 15 -4.99 -6.25 -2.94
C MET A 15 -5.96 -5.11 -2.57
N TYR A 16 -5.46 -4.03 -1.99
CA TYR A 16 -6.26 -2.86 -1.63
C TYR A 16 -6.90 -2.18 -2.85
N ARG A 17 -6.21 -2.12 -4.00
CA ARG A 17 -6.79 -1.65 -5.27
C ARG A 17 -8.01 -2.48 -5.68
N HIS A 18 -7.94 -3.81 -5.62
CA HIS A 18 -9.07 -4.68 -5.98
C HIS A 18 -10.25 -4.56 -5.01
N LEU A 19 -9.97 -4.26 -3.74
CA LEU A 19 -10.97 -4.06 -2.71
C LEU A 19 -11.51 -2.62 -2.65
N SER A 20 -11.04 -1.72 -3.52
CA SER A 20 -11.38 -0.29 -3.52
C SER A 20 -11.07 0.41 -2.18
N VAL A 21 -9.99 -0.01 -1.51
CA VAL A 21 -9.50 0.61 -0.26
C VAL A 21 -8.64 1.83 -0.61
N ASP A 22 -8.96 2.99 -0.04
CA ASP A 22 -8.12 4.19 -0.16
C ASP A 22 -6.94 4.12 0.81
N THR A 23 -5.75 3.90 0.26
CA THR A 23 -4.50 3.79 1.03
C THR A 23 -4.00 5.11 1.60
N LYS A 24 -4.52 6.25 1.12
CA LYS A 24 -4.11 7.58 1.55
C LYS A 24 -4.81 8.03 2.84
N VAL A 25 -5.85 7.32 3.26
CA VAL A 25 -6.53 7.58 4.54
C VAL A 25 -5.56 7.31 5.68
N ALA A 26 -5.58 8.17 6.69
CA ALA A 26 -4.79 8.00 7.90
C ALA A 26 -5.68 8.03 9.14
N TYR A 27 -5.35 7.19 10.12
CA TYR A 27 -6.04 7.09 11.41
C TYR A 27 -5.08 7.47 12.54
N PRO A 28 -5.55 8.16 13.59
CA PRO A 28 -4.71 8.49 14.73
C PRO A 28 -4.31 7.24 15.51
N ASP A 29 -3.05 7.17 15.93
CA ASP A 29 -2.60 6.23 16.96
C ASP A 29 -3.06 6.66 18.37
N HIS A 30 -2.65 5.92 19.39
CA HIS A 30 -3.00 6.23 20.79
C HIS A 30 -2.49 7.60 21.28
N ALA A 31 -1.49 8.18 20.61
CA ALA A 31 -0.96 9.51 20.89
C ALA A 31 -1.53 10.60 19.95
N GLY A 32 -2.48 10.25 19.07
CA GLY A 32 -3.10 11.16 18.11
C GLY A 32 -2.29 11.38 16.83
N ARG A 33 -1.18 10.66 16.61
CA ARG A 33 -0.38 10.81 15.39
C ARG A 33 -1.05 10.08 14.23
N PRO A 34 -1.19 10.70 13.04
CA PRO A 34 -1.81 10.04 11.91
C PRO A 34 -0.92 8.91 11.36
N ILE A 35 -1.49 7.72 11.23
CA ILE A 35 -0.89 6.54 10.62
C ILE A 35 -1.66 6.20 9.34
N PRO A 36 -1.03 6.23 8.15
CA PRO A 36 -1.70 5.88 6.90
C PRO A 36 -2.08 4.39 6.89
N VAL A 37 -3.16 4.06 6.17
CA VAL A 37 -3.59 2.67 5.91
C VAL A 37 -2.46 1.84 5.29
N LEU A 38 -1.68 2.46 4.39
CA LEU A 38 -0.48 1.86 3.83
C LEU A 38 0.65 2.91 3.79
N PRO A 39 1.79 2.68 4.46
CA PRO A 39 2.84 3.69 4.58
C PRO A 39 3.66 3.90 3.29
N PHE A 40 3.80 2.86 2.46
CA PHE A 40 4.46 2.91 1.15
C PHE A 40 4.01 1.72 0.31
N GLY A 41 4.44 1.68 -0.95
CA GLY A 41 4.17 0.61 -1.90
C GLY A 41 3.16 1.04 -2.95
N GLU A 42 3.26 0.43 -4.12
CA GLU A 42 2.40 0.73 -5.28
C GLU A 42 1.80 -0.58 -5.82
N PRO A 43 0.60 -0.54 -6.42
CA PRO A 43 0.06 -1.72 -7.08
C PRO A 43 1.05 -2.31 -8.09
N ILE A 44 1.12 -3.63 -8.14
CA ILE A 44 1.97 -4.36 -9.08
C ILE A 44 1.30 -4.30 -10.45
N ASP A 45 1.76 -3.38 -11.29
CA ASP A 45 1.17 -3.13 -12.61
C ASP A 45 1.21 -4.37 -13.52
N GLU A 46 2.17 -5.29 -13.31
CA GLU A 46 2.29 -6.51 -14.12
C GLU A 46 1.15 -7.53 -13.89
N LEU A 47 0.27 -7.31 -12.92
CA LEU A 47 -0.88 -8.17 -12.61
C LEU A 47 -2.21 -7.67 -13.20
N PHE A 48 -2.18 -6.65 -14.05
CA PHE A 48 -3.34 -6.04 -14.71
C PHE A 48 -3.17 -6.03 -16.24
#